data_AF-A0A2T0TG28-F1
#
_entry.id   AF-A0A2T0TG28-F1
#
_cell.length_a   1.000
_cell.length_b   1.000
_cell.length_c   1.000
_cell.angle_alpha   90.00
_cell.angle_beta   90.00
_cell.angle_gamma   90.00
#
_symmetry.space_group_name_H-M   'P 1'
#
loop_
_entity.id
_entity.type
_entity.pdbx_description
1 polymer ?
#
loop_
_entity_poly.entity_id
_entity_poly.type
_entity_poly.pdbx_seq_one_letter_code
_entity_poly.pdbx_strand_id
1 'polypeptide(L)'
;MTAPPREGARARVLVPAVLKAAMAFSMLPLFLLGTLAPALVAEFAIPRPLLGALVTAGFDVVAVLSLVIGPVVDAVGARRSAVALFAVSGTALAAFATASHHLVLVAAVGLAGVPQAPADRSTNKIVATAVEPARRGVLIGVK
;
A
#
# COMPACT_ATOMS: atom_id res chain seq x y z
N MET A 1 15.65 -25.75 31.07
CA MET A 1 15.85 -24.83 29.93
C MET A 1 14.57 -24.86 29.09
N THR A 2 13.62 -23.96 29.35
CA THR A 2 12.31 -23.94 28.69
C THR A 2 12.41 -23.20 27.36
N ALA A 3 11.96 -23.83 26.27
CA ALA A 3 11.92 -23.19 24.96
C ALA A 3 11.10 -21.88 25.04
N PRO A 4 11.55 -20.79 24.38
CA PRO A 4 10.79 -19.54 24.40
C PRO A 4 9.39 -19.77 23.82
N PRO A 5 8.36 -19.07 24.33
CA PRO A 5 6.98 -19.25 23.88
C PRO A 5 6.88 -19.05 22.36
N ARG A 6 6.35 -20.06 21.66
CA ARG A 6 6.22 -20.10 20.18
C ARG A 6 5.48 -18.90 19.60
N GLU A 7 4.65 -18.25 20.40
CA GLU A 7 3.92 -17.01 20.09
C GLU A 7 4.87 -15.84 19.80
N GLY A 8 5.93 -15.66 20.61
CA GLY A 8 6.90 -14.58 20.42
C GLY A 8 7.78 -14.78 19.18
N ALA A 9 8.11 -16.03 18.84
CA ALA A 9 8.86 -16.36 17.64
C ALA A 9 8.05 -16.11 16.35
N ARG A 10 6.75 -16.48 16.34
CA ARG A 10 5.85 -16.21 15.20
C ARG A 10 5.63 -14.72 15.00
N ALA A 11 5.37 -13.96 16.05
CA ALA A 11 5.19 -12.51 15.95
C ALA A 11 6.43 -11.81 15.38
N ARG A 12 7.64 -12.25 15.75
CA ARG A 12 8.92 -11.71 15.25
C ARG A 12 9.10 -11.87 13.74
N VAL A 13 8.51 -12.89 13.13
CA VAL A 13 8.59 -13.15 11.68
C VAL A 13 7.40 -12.57 10.93
N LEU A 14 6.20 -12.71 11.49
CA LEU A 14 4.95 -12.28 10.85
C LEU A 14 4.84 -10.76 10.76
N VAL A 15 5.26 -10.02 11.78
CA VAL A 15 5.15 -8.55 11.76
C VAL A 15 5.97 -7.96 10.59
N PRO A 16 7.28 -8.23 10.43
CA PRO A 16 8.04 -7.73 9.29
C PRO A 16 7.49 -8.18 7.93
N ALA A 17 6.96 -9.39 7.83
CA ALA A 17 6.35 -9.90 6.60
C ALA A 17 5.08 -9.11 6.24
N VAL A 18 4.21 -8.85 7.21
CA VAL A 18 2.99 -8.05 7.01
C VAL A 18 3.32 -6.61 6.66
N LEU A 19 4.33 -6.01 7.29
CA LEU A 19 4.76 -4.63 6.97
C LEU A 19 5.25 -4.53 5.52
N LYS A 20 6.12 -5.46 5.09
CA LYS A 20 6.60 -5.55 3.70
C LYS A 20 5.46 -5.76 2.71
N ALA A 21 4.55 -6.68 3.03
CA ALA A 21 3.39 -6.94 2.18
C ALA A 21 2.50 -5.69 2.07
N ALA A 22 2.23 -5.00 3.17
CA ALA A 22 1.41 -3.79 3.17
C ALA A 22 2.00 -2.72 2.25
N MET A 23 3.32 -2.49 2.31
CA MET A 23 3.99 -1.56 1.40
C MET A 23 3.92 -2.01 -0.05
N ALA A 24 4.34 -3.24 -0.32
CA ALA A 24 4.38 -3.78 -1.67
C ALA A 24 3.00 -3.72 -2.34
N PHE A 25 1.95 -4.21 -1.68
CA PHE A 25 0.60 -4.23 -2.24
C PHE A 25 -0.06 -2.84 -2.30
N SER A 26 0.30 -1.91 -1.42
CA SER A 26 -0.20 -0.53 -1.53
C SER A 26 0.34 0.17 -2.77
N MET A 27 1.58 -0.13 -3.17
CA MET A 27 2.27 0.53 -4.27
C MET A 27 2.14 -0.19 -5.61
N LEU A 28 1.87 -1.49 -5.59
CA LEU A 28 1.85 -2.34 -6.77
C LEU A 28 1.01 -1.78 -7.94
N PRO A 29 -0.24 -1.29 -7.73
CA PRO A 29 -1.04 -0.81 -8.86
C PRO A 29 -0.43 0.43 -9.54
N LEU A 30 0.22 1.31 -8.79
CA LEU A 30 0.88 2.50 -9.36
C LEU A 30 2.14 2.11 -10.15
N PHE A 31 2.91 1.12 -9.67
CA PHE A 31 4.05 0.61 -10.43
C PHE A 31 3.64 -0.15 -11.69
N LEU A 32 2.53 -0.89 -11.65
CA LEU A 32 2.02 -1.63 -12.81
C LEU A 32 1.67 -0.70 -13.99
N LEU A 33 1.22 0.54 -13.75
CA LEU A 33 1.04 1.54 -14.82
C LEU A 33 2.33 1.80 -15.58
N GLY A 34 3.46 1.93 -14.88
CA GLY A 34 4.77 2.14 -15.49
C GLY A 34 5.27 0.89 -16.20
N THR A 35 5.18 -0.27 -15.53
CA THR A 35 5.66 -1.55 -16.08
C THR A 35 4.86 -1.99 -17.31
N LEU A 36 3.55 -1.79 -17.31
CA LEU A 36 2.65 -2.22 -18.38
C LEU A 36 2.30 -1.09 -19.37
N ALA A 37 2.96 0.07 -19.27
CA ALA A 37 2.65 1.23 -20.11
C ALA A 37 2.54 0.92 -21.62
N PRO A 38 3.46 0.16 -22.25
CA PRO A 38 3.34 -0.18 -23.67
C PRO A 38 2.08 -1.02 -23.98
N ALA A 39 1.74 -1.97 -23.11
CA ALA A 39 0.55 -2.81 -23.27
C ALA A 39 -0.74 -1.99 -23.11
N LEU A 40 -0.80 -1.13 -22.09
CA LEU A 40 -1.96 -0.26 -21.85
C LEU A 40 -2.20 0.74 -22.99
N VAL A 41 -1.14 1.29 -23.59
CA VAL A 41 -1.24 2.17 -24.76
C VAL A 41 -1.81 1.41 -25.96
N ALA A 42 -1.32 0.18 -26.20
CA ALA A 42 -1.78 -0.64 -27.32
C ALA A 42 -3.24 -1.10 -27.15
N GLU A 43 -3.62 -1.48 -25.93
CA GLU A 43 -4.95 -2.02 -25.62
C GLU A 43 -6.03 -0.94 -25.54
N PHE A 44 -5.74 0.19 -24.90
CA PHE A 44 -6.74 1.24 -24.64
C PHE A 44 -6.57 2.49 -25.51
N ALA A 45 -5.61 2.49 -26.45
CA ALA A 45 -5.25 3.64 -27.28
C ALA A 45 -4.97 4.93 -26.48
N ILE A 46 -4.46 4.77 -25.24
CA ILE A 46 -4.20 5.88 -24.32
C ILE A 46 -2.92 6.63 -24.74
N PRO A 47 -2.91 7.97 -24.76
CA PRO A 47 -1.69 8.73 -25.00
C PRO A 47 -0.65 8.48 -23.88
N ARG A 48 0.62 8.27 -24.25
CA ARG A 48 1.72 8.05 -23.29
C ARG A 48 1.81 9.13 -22.19
N PRO A 49 1.62 10.44 -22.46
CA PRO A 49 1.64 11.45 -21.40
C PRO A 49 0.52 11.28 -20.35
N LEU A 50 -0.62 10.69 -20.74
CA LEU A 50 -1.74 10.48 -19.83
C LEU A 50 -1.42 9.42 -18.77
N LEU A 51 -0.62 8.41 -19.10
CA LEU A 51 -0.17 7.42 -18.11
C LEU A 51 0.68 8.07 -17.00
N GLY A 52 1.55 9.01 -17.36
CA GLY A 52 2.31 9.79 -16.39
C GLY A 52 1.39 10.64 -15.50
N ALA A 53 0.42 11.33 -16.11
CA ALA A 53 -0.57 12.12 -15.37
C ALA A 53 -1.41 11.26 -14.40
N LEU A 54 -1.74 10.02 -14.78
CA LEU A 54 -2.46 9.09 -13.91
C LEU A 54 -1.63 8.67 -12.70
N VAL A 55 -0.35 8.36 -12.90
CA VAL A 55 0.56 8.07 -11.78
C VAL A 55 0.64 9.28 -10.84
N THR A 56 0.81 10.49 -11.37
CA THR A 56 0.82 11.73 -10.58
C THR A 56 -0.48 11.90 -9.79
N ALA A 57 -1.64 11.75 -10.44
CA ALA A 57 -2.94 11.85 -9.77
C ALA A 57 -3.10 10.82 -8.64
N GLY A 58 -2.58 9.59 -8.83
CA GLY A 58 -2.52 8.58 -7.77
C GLY A 58 -1.73 9.07 -6.55
N PHE A 59 -0.55 9.66 -6.75
CA PHE A 59 0.24 10.25 -5.67
C PHE A 59 -0.37 11.54 -5.08
N ASP A 60 -1.10 12.33 -5.87
CA ASP A 60 -1.82 13.50 -5.36
C ASP A 60 -2.91 13.08 -4.37
N VAL A 61 -3.61 11.98 -4.65
CA VAL A 61 -4.56 11.37 -3.69
C VAL A 61 -3.86 11.01 -2.38
N VAL A 62 -2.66 10.42 -2.45
CA VAL A 62 -1.85 10.10 -1.27
C VAL A 62 -1.51 11.36 -0.49
N ALA A 63 -1.07 12.41 -1.19
CA ALA A 63 -0.66 13.66 -0.58
C ALA A 63 -1.82 14.33 0.16
N VAL A 64 -2.99 14.42 -0.47
CA VAL A 64 -4.22 14.97 0.16
C VAL A 64 -4.65 14.13 1.35
N LEU A 65 -4.73 12.81 1.21
CA LEU A 65 -5.13 11.93 2.30
C LEU A 65 -4.15 11.97 3.47
N SER A 66 -2.85 12.14 3.19
CA SER A 66 -1.81 12.19 4.22
C SER A 66 -1.98 13.34 5.22
N LEU A 67 -2.73 14.39 4.86
CA LEU A 67 -3.06 15.51 5.75
C LEU A 67 -3.98 15.10 6.91
N VAL A 68 -4.84 14.09 6.69
CA VAL A 68 -5.91 13.71 7.65
C VAL A 68 -5.82 12.26 8.12
N ILE A 69 -5.01 11.43 7.47
CA ILE A 69 -4.98 9.98 7.72
C ILE A 69 -4.40 9.60 9.10
N GLY A 70 -3.59 10.48 9.70
CA GLY A 70 -2.95 10.25 11.01
C GLY A 70 -3.97 9.98 12.12
N PRO A 71 -4.83 10.95 12.47
CA PRO A 71 -5.88 10.78 13.46
C PRO A 71 -6.83 9.61 13.15
N VAL A 72 -7.11 9.37 11.86
CA VAL A 72 -7.96 8.25 11.42
C VAL A 72 -7.32 6.90 11.76
N VAL A 73 -6.05 6.71 11.44
CA VAL A 73 -5.31 5.47 11.78
C VAL A 73 -5.17 5.31 13.29
N ASP A 74 -5.06 6.43 14.02
CA ASP A 74 -5.00 6.40 15.47
C ASP A 74 -6.32 5.94 16.11
N ALA A 75 -7.45 6.39 15.59
CA ALA A 75 -8.78 6.00 16.06
C ALA A 75 -9.21 4.58 15.62
N VAL A 76 -8.91 4.21 14.38
CA VAL A 76 -9.29 2.90 13.81
C VAL A 76 -8.38 1.77 14.31
N GLY A 77 -7.13 2.10 14.62
CA GLY A 77 -6.11 1.17 15.09
C GLY A 77 -5.37 0.44 13.96
N ALA A 78 -4.08 0.19 14.17
CA ALA A 78 -3.16 -0.25 13.12
C ALA A 78 -3.56 -1.55 12.41
N ARG A 79 -4.10 -2.53 13.14
CA ARG A 79 -4.54 -3.81 12.54
C ARG A 79 -5.70 -3.63 11.56
N ARG A 80 -6.71 -2.83 11.93
CA ARG A 80 -7.88 -2.58 11.07
C ARG A 80 -7.47 -1.75 9.85
N SER A 81 -6.58 -0.77 10.04
CA SER A 81 -6.00 -0.01 8.92
C SER A 81 -5.23 -0.89 7.94
N ALA A 82 -4.45 -1.86 8.42
CA ALA A 82 -3.74 -2.81 7.57
C ALA A 82 -4.70 -3.71 6.77
N VAL A 83 -5.78 -4.21 7.40
CA VAL A 83 -6.82 -5.00 6.69
C VAL A 83 -7.51 -4.16 5.63
N ALA A 84 -7.92 -2.93 5.97
CA ALA A 84 -8.54 -2.01 5.02
C ALA A 84 -7.63 -1.71 3.83
N LEU A 85 -6.34 -1.47 4.09
CA LEU A 85 -5.31 -1.32 3.05
C LEU A 85 -5.30 -2.50 2.10
N PHE A 86 -5.20 -3.74 2.60
CA PHE A 86 -5.15 -4.92 1.74
C PHE A 86 -6.44 -5.09 0.92
N ALA A 87 -7.60 -4.83 1.53
CA ALA A 87 -8.88 -4.90 0.84
C ALA A 87 -8.97 -3.87 -0.30
N VAL A 88 -8.56 -2.62 -0.04
CA VAL A 88 -8.58 -1.55 -1.05
C VAL A 88 -7.55 -1.82 -2.14
N SER A 89 -6.32 -2.22 -1.81
CA SER A 89 -5.30 -2.62 -2.79
C SER A 89 -5.77 -3.78 -3.66
N GLY A 90 -6.38 -4.82 -3.07
CA GLY A 90 -6.92 -5.96 -3.81
C GLY A 90 -8.05 -5.54 -4.75
N THR A 91 -8.92 -4.65 -4.30
CA THR A 91 -10.00 -4.10 -5.13
C THR A 91 -9.46 -3.27 -6.29
N ALA A 92 -8.46 -2.42 -6.05
CA ALA A 92 -7.80 -1.64 -7.08
C ALA A 92 -7.13 -2.54 -8.12
N LEU A 93 -6.44 -3.60 -7.70
CA LEU A 93 -5.83 -4.59 -8.59
C LEU A 93 -6.88 -5.37 -9.39
N ALA A 94 -8.00 -5.77 -8.77
CA ALA A 94 -9.08 -6.44 -9.46
C ALA A 94 -9.73 -5.53 -10.52
N ALA A 95 -9.97 -4.27 -10.19
CA ALA A 95 -10.49 -3.27 -11.12
C ALA A 95 -9.51 -3.01 -12.27
N PHE A 96 -8.21 -2.93 -11.98
CA PHE A 96 -7.15 -2.80 -12.98
C PHE A 96 -7.13 -4.02 -13.92
N ALA A 97 -7.18 -5.23 -13.38
CA ALA A 97 -7.10 -6.48 -14.15
C ALA A 97 -8.35 -6.77 -15.00
N THR A 98 -9.50 -6.21 -14.62
CA THR A 98 -10.78 -6.40 -15.32
C THR A 98 -11.21 -5.16 -16.11
N ALA A 99 -10.32 -4.17 -16.26
CA ALA A 99 -10.61 -2.94 -16.96
C ALA A 99 -10.91 -3.24 -18.44
N SER A 100 -12.15 -3.01 -18.87
CA SER A 100 -12.56 -3.10 -20.28
C SER A 100 -12.50 -1.76 -21.01
N HIS A 101 -12.24 -0.67 -20.27
CA HIS A 101 -12.20 0.68 -20.79
C HIS A 101 -11.28 1.58 -19.94
N HIS A 102 -10.68 2.59 -20.57
CA HIS A 102 -9.70 3.47 -19.91
C HIS A 102 -10.24 4.18 -18.66
N LEU A 103 -11.54 4.48 -18.59
CA LEU A 103 -12.15 5.08 -17.39
C LEU A 103 -12.09 4.17 -16.16
N VAL A 104 -12.21 2.85 -16.35
CA VAL A 104 -12.07 1.88 -15.26
C VAL A 104 -10.63 1.87 -14.77
N LEU A 105 -9.66 2.00 -15.68
CA LEU A 105 -8.25 2.16 -15.34
C LEU A 105 -8.06 3.43 -14.50
N VAL A 106 -8.59 4.59 -14.93
CA VAL A 106 -8.49 5.85 -14.15
C VAL A 106 -9.06 5.70 -12.74
N ALA A 107 -10.24 5.08 -12.61
CA ALA A 107 -10.86 4.83 -11.31
C ALA A 107 -10.00 3.89 -10.44
N ALA A 108 -9.44 2.84 -11.03
CA ALA A 108 -8.53 1.91 -10.34
C ALA A 108 -7.26 2.62 -9.84
N VAL A 109 -6.71 3.55 -10.62
CA VAL A 109 -5.54 4.36 -10.20
C VAL A 109 -5.88 5.31 -9.07
N GLY A 110 -7.03 6.01 -9.14
CA GLY A 110 -7.48 6.87 -8.05
C GLY A 110 -7.68 6.09 -6.75
N LEU A 111 -8.26 4.88 -6.85
CA LEU A 111 -8.42 3.98 -5.71
C LEU A 111 -7.08 3.47 -5.17
N ALA A 112 -6.08 3.24 -6.04
CA ALA A 112 -4.76 2.75 -5.66
C ALA A 112 -3.93 3.74 -4.84
N GLY A 113 -4.20 5.05 -4.93
CA GLY A 113 -3.56 6.04 -4.06
C GLY A 113 -4.06 6.00 -2.60
N VAL A 114 -5.30 5.56 -2.38
CA VAL A 114 -5.92 5.48 -1.05
C VAL A 114 -5.17 4.60 -0.04
N PRO A 115 -4.75 3.36 -0.36
CA PRO A 115 -4.09 2.47 0.59
C PRO A 115 -2.69 2.93 1.01
N GLN A 116 -2.02 3.76 0.21
CA GLN A 116 -0.66 4.23 0.48
C GLN A 116 -0.56 5.13 1.72
N ALA A 117 -1.46 6.10 1.85
CA ALA A 117 -1.44 7.04 2.97
C ALA A 117 -1.53 6.34 4.35
N PRO A 118 -2.45 5.38 4.58
CA PRO A 118 -2.47 4.61 5.82
C PRO A 118 -1.37 3.54 5.88
N ALA A 119 -0.80 3.06 4.77
CA ALA A 119 0.31 2.09 4.78
C ALA A 119 1.49 2.63 5.59
N ASP A 120 1.96 3.82 5.24
CA ASP A 120 3.10 4.45 5.90
C ASP A 120 2.84 4.70 7.38
N ARG A 121 1.67 5.27 7.71
CA ARG A 121 1.35 5.61 9.10
C ARG A 121 1.10 4.38 9.96
N SER A 122 0.33 3.41 9.48
CA SER A 122 0.02 2.19 10.25
C SER A 122 1.26 1.33 10.45
N THR A 123 2.10 1.17 9.41
CA THR A 123 3.35 0.41 9.52
C THR A 123 4.34 1.08 10.47
N ASN A 124 4.53 2.40 10.38
CA ASN A 124 5.38 3.16 11.29
C ASN A 124 4.87 3.08 12.73
N LYS A 125 3.55 3.15 12.95
CA LYS A 125 2.95 3.00 14.29
C LYS A 125 3.18 1.61 14.87
N ILE A 126 3.00 0.55 14.07
CA ILE A 126 3.29 -0.83 14.50
C ILE A 126 4.76 -0.97 14.92
N VAL A 127 5.69 -0.44 14.13
CA VAL A 127 7.12 -0.47 14.47
C VAL A 127 7.39 0.31 15.77
N ALA A 128 6.78 1.48 15.94
CA ALA A 128 6.98 2.29 17.14
C ALA A 128 6.47 1.59 18.42
N THR A 129 5.33 0.89 18.35
CA THR A 129 4.67 0.29 19.53
C THR A 129 5.07 -1.17 19.80
N ALA A 130 5.48 -1.93 18.78
CA ALA A 130 5.71 -3.38 18.90
C ALA A 130 7.19 -3.81 18.76
N VAL A 131 8.12 -2.87 18.53
CA VAL A 131 9.54 -3.17 18.27
C VAL A 131 10.43 -2.42 19.26
N GLU A 132 11.45 -3.12 19.78
CA GLU A 132 12.48 -2.53 20.62
C GLU A 132 13.24 -1.39 19.91
N PRO A 133 13.58 -0.28 20.57
CA PRO A 133 14.19 0.90 19.93
C PRO A 133 15.38 0.59 19.02
N ALA A 134 16.29 -0.30 19.43
CA ALA A 134 17.48 -0.68 18.68
C ALA A 134 17.19 -1.37 17.33
N ARG A 135 15.98 -1.92 17.15
CA ARG A 135 15.59 -2.68 15.94
C ARG A 135 14.65 -1.91 15.02
N ARG A 136 14.16 -0.75 15.45
CA ARG A 136 13.20 0.07 14.69
C ARG A 136 13.78 0.51 13.35
N GLY A 137 15.03 1.00 13.33
CA GLY A 137 15.68 1.47 12.10
C GLY A 137 15.73 0.41 11.00
N VAL A 138 16.11 -0.83 11.36
CA VAL A 138 16.16 -1.94 10.40
C VAL A 138 14.77 -2.27 9.85
N LEU A 139 13.72 -2.26 10.68
CA LEU A 139 12.37 -2.57 10.22
C LEU A 139 11.72 -1.44 9.42
N ILE A 140 12.07 -0.18 9.69
CA ILE A 140 11.68 0.95 8.84
C ILE A 140 12.36 0.87 7.48
N GLY A 141 13.61 0.42 7.41
CA GLY A 141 14.35 0.30 6.15
C GLY A 141 14.00 -0.93 5.30
N VAL A 142 13.55 -2.02 5.93
CA VAL A 142 13.26 -3.29 5.23
C VAL A 142 11.81 -3.43 4.78
N LYS A 143 10.86 -2.71 5.41
CA LYS A 143 9.44 -2.72 4.98
C LYS A 143 9.28 -2.11 3.61
#